data_AF-A0A453IMW2-F1
#
_entry.id   AF-A0A453IMW2-F1
#
_cell.length_a   1.000
_cell.length_b   1.000
_cell.length_c   1.000
_cell.angle_alpha   90.00
_cell.angle_beta   90.00
_cell.angle_gamma   90.00
#
_symmetry.space_group_name_H-M   'P 1'
#
loop_
_entity.id
_entity.type
_entity.pdbx_description
1 polymer ?
#
loop_
_entity_poly.entity_id
_entity_poly.type
_entity_poly.pdbx_seq_one_letter_code
_entity_poly.pdbx_strand_id
1 'polypeptide(L)'
;AFKCHRKSESGRDTVYPVNAIAFHPIYGTFATGGHDGFVNVWDGTNKKRLYQYSKYASSIAALSFSKDGHLLAVASSYGYEEGEKP
;
A
#
# COMPACT_ATOMS: atom_id res chain seq x y z
N ALA A 1 8.47 -11.64 -8.06
CA ALA A 1 8.09 -10.97 -6.80
C ALA A 1 7.73 -9.51 -7.11
N PHE A 2 6.75 -8.95 -6.41
CA PHE A 2 6.37 -7.54 -6.54
C PHE A 2 7.29 -6.69 -5.65
N LYS A 3 7.86 -5.61 -6.19
CA LYS A 3 8.69 -4.67 -5.41
C LYS A 3 7.78 -3.59 -4.81
N CYS A 4 7.05 -3.95 -3.76
CA CYS A 4 6.12 -3.05 -3.09
C CYS A 4 6.84 -2.19 -2.04
N HIS A 5 6.41 -0.94 -1.86
CA HIS A 5 6.85 -0.04 -0.79
C HIS A 5 8.38 0.02 -0.63
N ARG A 6 9.07 0.23 -1.75
CA ARG A 6 10.52 0.42 -1.82
C ARG A 6 10.82 1.81 -2.35
N LYS A 7 11.72 2.52 -1.68
CA LYS A 7 12.23 3.82 -2.09
C LYS A 7 13.73 3.72 -2.29
N SER A 8 14.21 4.13 -3.46
CA SER A 8 15.64 4.22 -3.75
C SER A 8 16.05 5.69 -3.70
N GLU A 9 16.85 6.07 -2.71
CA GLU A 9 17.35 7.43 -2.54
C GLU A 9 18.85 7.41 -2.22
N SER A 10 19.63 8.20 -2.96
CA SER A 10 21.07 8.39 -2.73
C SER A 10 21.86 7.08 -2.64
N GLY A 11 21.52 6.10 -3.49
CA GLY A 11 22.18 4.78 -3.52
C GLY A 11 21.78 3.84 -2.39
N ARG A 12 20.82 4.22 -1.54
CA ARG A 12 20.22 3.36 -0.52
C ARG A 12 18.81 2.96 -0.91
N ASP A 13 18.53 1.67 -0.79
CA ASP A 13 17.18 1.13 -0.94
C ASP A 13 16.55 0.93 0.44
N THR A 14 15.53 1.72 0.74
CA THR A 14 14.68 1.54 1.91
C THR A 14 13.46 0.72 1.51
N VAL A 15 13.26 -0.41 2.18
CA VAL A 15 12.06 -1.24 2.03
C VAL A 15 11.21 -1.06 3.28
N TYR A 16 9.95 -0.67 3.08
CA TYR A 16 8.98 -0.47 4.14
C TYR A 16 8.11 -1.73 4.30
N PRO A 17 7.66 -2.05 5.53
CA PRO A 17 6.73 -3.15 5.73
C PRO A 17 5.41 -2.90 5.00
N VAL A 18 4.83 -4.00 4.51
CA VAL A 18 3.52 -4.02 3.88
C VAL A 18 2.53 -4.49 4.93
N ASN A 19 1.72 -3.57 5.40
CA ASN A 19 0.83 -3.80 6.54
C ASN A 19 -0.53 -4.34 6.09
N ALA A 20 -0.94 -4.04 4.85
CA ALA A 20 -2.23 -4.44 4.32
C ALA A 20 -2.17 -4.81 2.84
N ILE A 21 -2.99 -5.79 2.47
CA ILE A 21 -3.28 -6.17 1.07
C ILE A 21 -4.78 -6.37 0.92
N ALA A 22 -5.35 -5.90 -0.20
CA ALA A 22 -6.74 -6.13 -0.55
C ALA A 22 -6.85 -6.50 -2.03
N PHE A 23 -7.59 -7.58 -2.35
CA PHE A 23 -7.84 -7.99 -3.72
C PHE A 23 -9.12 -7.34 -4.23
N HIS A 24 -9.07 -6.82 -5.45
CA HIS A 24 -10.25 -6.33 -6.13
C HIS A 24 -11.12 -7.53 -6.55
N PRO A 25 -12.44 -7.50 -6.27
CA PRO A 25 -13.29 -8.69 -6.44
C PRO A 25 -13.49 -9.11 -7.91
N ILE A 26 -13.36 -8.19 -8.88
CA ILE A 26 -13.68 -8.43 -10.29
C ILE A 26 -12.44 -8.56 -11.20
N TYR A 27 -11.50 -7.63 -11.16
CA TYR A 27 -10.47 -7.47 -12.22
C TYR A 27 -9.14 -8.20 -11.97
N GLY A 28 -9.01 -8.97 -10.89
CA GLY A 28 -7.74 -9.64 -10.56
C GLY A 28 -6.60 -8.67 -10.19
N THR A 29 -6.93 -7.40 -9.94
CA THR A 29 -6.01 -6.40 -9.40
C THR A 29 -6.01 -6.45 -7.88
N PHE A 30 -4.99 -5.89 -7.24
CA PHE A 30 -4.94 -5.77 -5.79
C PHE A 30 -4.24 -4.50 -5.36
N ALA A 31 -4.58 -4.01 -4.17
CA ALA A 31 -3.94 -2.87 -3.53
C ALA A 31 -3.05 -3.33 -2.38
N THR A 32 -1.93 -2.65 -2.19
CA THR A 32 -1.04 -2.83 -1.04
C THR A 32 -0.85 -1.50 -0.31
N GLY A 33 -0.88 -1.55 1.01
CA GLY A 33 -0.66 -0.41 1.90
C GLY A 33 0.62 -0.63 2.69
N GLY A 34 1.46 0.39 2.76
CA GLY A 34 2.75 0.30 3.43
C GLY A 34 2.94 1.38 4.49
N HIS A 35 3.99 1.18 5.28
CA HIS A 35 4.42 2.15 6.28
C HIS A 35 5.00 3.43 5.66
N ASP A 36 5.36 3.40 4.37
CA ASP A 36 5.71 4.59 3.60
C ASP A 36 4.54 5.57 3.42
N GLY A 37 3.34 5.20 3.87
CA GLY A 37 2.11 5.98 3.74
C GLY A 37 1.56 5.96 2.32
N PHE A 38 2.05 5.08 1.46
CA PHE A 38 1.51 4.92 0.11
C PHE A 38 0.53 3.75 0.05
N VAL A 39 -0.40 3.88 -0.90
CA VAL A 39 -1.21 2.76 -1.38
C VAL A 39 -0.85 2.54 -2.85
N ASN A 40 -0.39 1.34 -3.19
CA ASN A 40 -0.05 0.94 -4.55
C ASN A 40 -1.08 -0.05 -5.09
N VAL A 41 -1.57 0.15 -6.30
CA VAL A 41 -2.48 -0.76 -7.00
C VAL A 41 -1.68 -1.53 -8.06
N TRP A 42 -1.91 -2.83 -8.14
CA TRP A 42 -1.13 -3.77 -8.94
C TRP A 42 -2.02 -4.59 -9.86
N ASP A 43 -1.48 -4.88 -11.03
CA ASP A 43 -1.96 -5.94 -11.90
C ASP A 43 -1.28 -7.26 -11.49
N GLY A 44 -2.10 -8.23 -11.04
CA GLY A 44 -1.61 -9.53 -10.60
C GLY A 44 -1.01 -10.38 -11.71
N THR A 45 -1.54 -10.25 -12.94
CA THR A 45 -1.14 -11.06 -14.10
C THR A 45 0.15 -10.50 -14.71
N ASN A 46 0.17 -9.20 -14.97
CA ASN A 46 1.29 -8.52 -15.63
C ASN A 46 2.40 -8.12 -14.65
N LYS A 47 2.20 -8.33 -13.35
CA LYS A 47 3.15 -8.01 -12.27
C LYS A 47 3.62 -6.55 -12.29
N LYS A 48 2.69 -5.64 -12.64
CA LYS A 48 2.96 -4.22 -12.87
C LYS A 48 2.18 -3.35 -11.90
N ARG A 49 2.78 -2.26 -11.43
CA ARG A 49 2.06 -1.21 -10.69
C ARG A 49 1.19 -0.43 -11.67
N LEU A 50 -0.11 -0.42 -11.43
CA LEU A 50 -1.10 0.32 -12.22
C LEU A 50 -1.21 1.77 -11.73
N TYR A 51 -1.28 1.93 -10.41
CA TYR A 51 -1.52 3.24 -9.80
C TYR A 51 -0.83 3.34 -8.44
N GLN A 52 -0.50 4.57 -8.04
CA GLN A 52 -0.04 4.90 -6.70
C GLN A 52 -0.83 6.10 -6.22
N TYR A 53 -1.52 5.95 -5.09
CA TYR A 53 -2.24 7.06 -4.47
C TYR A 53 -1.27 8.08 -3.87
N SER A 54 -1.77 9.29 -3.66
CA SER A 54 -1.04 10.31 -2.90
C SER A 54 -0.63 9.79 -1.53
N LYS A 55 0.51 10.27 -1.04
CA LYS A 55 1.03 9.89 0.26
C LYS A 55 0.05 10.31 1.36
N TYR A 56 -0.29 9.38 2.25
CA TYR A 56 -1.05 9.66 3.46
C TYR A 56 -0.14 10.19 4.57
N ALA A 57 -0.74 10.88 5.54
CA ALA A 57 0.00 11.47 6.66
C ALA A 57 0.61 10.42 7.60
N SER A 58 0.08 9.19 7.58
CA SER A 58 0.54 8.10 8.43
C SER A 58 0.62 6.78 7.65
N SER A 59 1.09 5.74 8.33
CA SER A 59 1.14 4.37 7.81
C SER A 59 -0.26 3.86 7.49
N ILE A 60 -0.34 3.03 6.46
CA ILE A 60 -1.60 2.36 6.11
C ILE A 60 -1.73 1.12 7.00
N ALA A 61 -2.73 1.08 7.87
CA ALA A 61 -2.96 -0.04 8.78
C ALA A 61 -3.87 -1.11 8.16
N ALA A 62 -4.85 -0.70 7.35
CA ALA A 62 -5.79 -1.63 6.71
C ALA A 62 -6.29 -1.10 5.37
N LEU A 63 -6.68 -2.03 4.50
CA LEU A 63 -7.27 -1.78 3.18
C LEU A 63 -8.45 -2.73 2.97
N SER A 64 -9.52 -2.24 2.33
CA SER A 64 -10.63 -3.10 1.92
C SER A 64 -11.33 -2.56 0.68
N PHE A 65 -11.53 -3.41 -0.33
CA PHE A 65 -12.36 -3.07 -1.48
C PHE A 65 -13.83 -3.25 -1.14
N SER A 66 -14.67 -2.37 -1.68
CA SER A 66 -16.11 -2.59 -1.70
C SER A 66 -16.45 -3.83 -2.53
N LYS A 67 -17.62 -4.44 -2.26
CA LYS A 67 -18.04 -5.68 -2.93
C LYS A 67 -18.21 -5.50 -4.44
N ASP A 68 -18.60 -4.31 -4.88
CA ASP A 68 -18.69 -3.92 -6.29
C ASP A 68 -17.33 -3.51 -6.89
N GLY A 69 -16.30 -3.34 -6.06
CA GLY A 69 -14.94 -2.97 -6.47
C GLY A 69 -14.73 -1.49 -6.78
N HIS A 70 -15.78 -0.67 -6.71
CA HIS A 70 -15.69 0.74 -7.09
C HIS A 70 -14.96 1.61 -6.06
N LEU A 71 -14.93 1.19 -4.80
CA LEU A 71 -14.34 1.94 -3.70
C LEU A 71 -13.25 1.11 -3.00
N LEU A 72 -12.23 1.82 -2.54
CA LEU A 72 -11.18 1.29 -1.66
C LEU A 72 -11.22 2.08 -0.36
N ALA A 73 -11.57 1.42 0.74
CA ALA A 73 -11.44 1.96 2.08
C ALA A 73 -9.97 1.86 2.51
N VAL A 74 -9.43 2.99 3.00
CA VAL A 74 -8.04 3.11 3.45
C VAL A 74 -8.03 3.59 4.90
N ALA A 75 -7.50 2.77 5.81
CA ALA A 75 -7.26 3.15 7.19
C ALA A 75 -5.82 3.64 7.34
N SER A 76 -5.66 4.96 7.47
CA SER A 76 -4.38 5.59 7.79
C SER A 76 -4.34 5.88 9.28
N SER A 77 -3.48 5.18 10.02
CA SER A 77 -3.30 5.38 11.45
C SER A 77 -1.85 5.23 11.83
N TYR A 78 -1.49 5.82 12.96
CA TYR A 78 -0.16 5.66 13.53
C TYR A 78 0.11 4.19 13.85
N GLY A 79 1.07 3.59 13.15
CA GLY A 79 1.66 2.33 13.55
C GLY A 79 2.68 2.58 14.65
N TYR A 80 2.72 1.72 15.66
CA TYR A 80 3.72 1.78 16.74
C TYR A 80 5.15 1.45 16.26
N GLU A 81 5.35 1.28 14.96
CA GLU A 81 6.59 0.90 14.30
C GLU A 81 7.67 2.01 14.41
N GLU A 82 7.25 3.27 14.56
CA GLU A 82 8.16 4.43 14.77
C GLU A 82 8.38 4.76 16.27
N GLY A 83 7.87 3.94 17.20
CA GLY A 83 7.99 4.15 18.64
C GLY A 83 6.88 5.02 19.24
N GLU A 84 7.09 5.62 20.41
CA GLU A 84 6.14 6.58 20.98
C GLU A 84 6.41 7.97 20.38
N LYS A 85 5.40 8.58 19.74
CA LYS A 85 5.49 9.97 19.30
C LYS A 85 4.91 10.88 20.39
N PRO A 86 5.58 11.98 20.75
CA PRO A 86 5.11 12.93 21.76
C PRO A 86 3.87 13.71 21.32
#